data_AF-A0A4R5GAG8-F1
#
_entry.id   AF-A0A4R5GAG8-F1
#
_cell.length_a   1.000
_cell.length_b   1.000
_cell.length_c   1.000
_cell.angle_alpha   90.00
_cell.angle_beta   90.00
_cell.angle_gamma   90.00
#
_symmetry.space_group_name_H-M   'P 1'
#
loop_
_entity.id
_entity.type
_entity.pdbx_description
1 polymer ?
#
loop_
_entity_poly.entity_id
_entity_poly.type
_entity_poly.pdbx_seq_one_letter_code
_entity_poly.pdbx_strand_id
1 'polypeptide(L)'
;MASRVGITAADVWQVALDGVPTYNLDGQRLPDAVIDGFIAAAENKVGIDLDVLIGVREVRCVADQGDPDDEEDDVIYHPALDKPRNWFAGDRAGLIKLPYRPLVKVLRVTVKPYGFGAQPLSVPLDRIRATKTSFSLVPGPQGFIFPLGTPLPSYFTVADGHRIPGGLEVVYTAGLGKRDLKQYPIIRTLILLQAALLCLQSINVKIGGGVQQEQVRSDGLDNQVALQKGEMGVLSGPLKALTASYNALLRTAQAALSGPVGVWLG
;
A
#
# COMPACT_ATOMS: atom_id res chain seq x y z
N MET A 1 -7.31 14.45 8.35
CA MET A 1 -6.00 13.86 8.00
C MET A 1 -5.39 14.68 6.89
N ALA A 2 -4.12 15.06 6.97
CA ALA A 2 -3.43 15.74 5.87
C ALA A 2 -3.09 14.74 4.75
N SER A 3 -3.23 15.13 3.48
CA SER A 3 -2.85 14.28 2.35
C SER A 3 -1.38 13.88 2.42
N ARG A 4 -1.10 12.58 2.20
CA ARG A 4 0.26 12.03 2.20
C ARG A 4 1.05 12.46 0.96
N VAL A 5 0.34 12.90 -0.08
CA VAL A 5 0.91 13.35 -1.35
C VAL A 5 0.89 14.87 -1.54
N GLY A 6 0.43 15.63 -0.54
CA GLY A 6 0.34 17.09 -0.60
C GLY A 6 -0.72 17.60 -1.59
N ILE A 7 -1.78 16.81 -1.82
CA ILE A 7 -2.99 17.27 -2.50
C ILE A 7 -3.91 17.91 -1.46
N THR A 8 -4.52 19.03 -1.82
CA THR A 8 -5.46 19.77 -0.98
C THR A 8 -6.86 19.76 -1.58
N ALA A 9 -7.87 20.08 -0.79
CA ALA A 9 -9.23 20.31 -1.30
C ALA A 9 -9.24 21.37 -2.43
N ALA A 10 -8.41 22.42 -2.32
CA ALA A 10 -8.26 23.43 -3.37
C ALA A 10 -7.77 22.84 -4.70
N ASP A 11 -6.83 21.89 -4.68
CA ASP A 11 -6.38 21.20 -5.90
C ASP A 11 -7.53 20.44 -6.56
N VAL A 12 -8.37 19.74 -5.79
CA VAL A 12 -9.51 18.99 -6.32
C VAL A 12 -10.51 19.94 -6.99
N TRP A 13 -10.82 21.06 -6.35
CA TRP A 13 -11.75 22.05 -6.89
C TRP A 13 -11.22 22.77 -8.13
N GLN A 14 -9.96 23.20 -8.11
CA GLN A 14 -9.40 24.08 -9.14
C GLN A 14 -8.80 23.32 -10.33
N VAL A 15 -8.37 22.07 -10.14
CA VAL A 15 -7.67 21.31 -11.18
C VAL A 15 -8.55 20.21 -11.76
N ALA A 16 -9.29 19.49 -10.93
CA ALA A 16 -10.03 18.31 -11.37
C ALA A 16 -11.52 18.59 -11.64
N LEU A 17 -12.10 19.58 -10.95
CA LEU A 17 -13.53 19.92 -11.03
C LEU A 17 -13.80 21.31 -11.63
N ASP A 18 -12.80 21.92 -12.26
CA ASP A 18 -12.99 23.22 -12.91
C ASP A 18 -14.05 23.14 -14.01
N GLY A 19 -14.98 24.10 -14.01
CA GLY A 19 -16.12 24.13 -14.92
C GLY A 19 -17.23 23.08 -14.65
N VAL A 20 -17.13 22.25 -13.60
CA VAL A 20 -18.18 21.29 -13.23
C VAL A 20 -19.10 21.92 -12.16
N PRO A 21 -20.44 21.76 -12.27
CA PRO A 21 -21.35 22.19 -11.21
C PRO A 21 -21.12 21.36 -9.94
N THR A 22 -20.59 22.01 -8.90
CA THR A 22 -20.10 21.38 -7.67
C THR A 22 -20.92 21.71 -6.42
N TYR A 23 -22.06 22.36 -6.61
CA TYR A 23 -22.96 22.76 -5.53
C TYR A 23 -24.09 21.73 -5.36
N ASN A 24 -24.50 21.50 -4.12
CA ASN A 24 -25.69 20.71 -3.81
C ASN A 24 -26.98 21.49 -4.14
N LEU A 25 -28.15 20.89 -3.88
CA LEU A 25 -29.45 21.53 -4.09
C LEU A 25 -29.63 22.83 -3.29
N ASP A 26 -28.93 22.96 -2.16
CA ASP A 26 -28.94 24.15 -1.31
C ASP A 26 -27.94 25.24 -1.76
N GLY A 27 -27.26 25.03 -2.91
CA GLY A 27 -26.25 25.95 -3.43
C GLY A 27 -24.94 25.96 -2.64
N GLN A 28 -24.74 25.00 -1.75
CA GLN A 28 -23.54 24.87 -0.92
C GLN A 28 -22.55 23.88 -1.53
N ARG A 29 -21.25 24.20 -1.41
CA ARG A 29 -20.17 23.24 -1.73
C ARG A 29 -20.03 22.23 -0.59
N LEU A 30 -19.46 21.07 -0.92
CA LEU A 30 -19.03 20.13 0.11
C LEU A 30 -17.95 20.77 1.00
N PRO A 31 -17.98 20.57 2.33
CA PRO A 31 -16.95 21.06 3.22
C PRO A 31 -15.58 20.48 2.88
N ASP A 32 -14.51 21.27 3.05
CA ASP A 32 -13.14 20.85 2.74
C ASP A 32 -12.72 19.60 3.54
N ALA A 33 -13.20 19.44 4.78
CA ALA A 33 -12.96 18.25 5.59
C ALA A 33 -13.51 16.95 4.95
N VAL A 34 -14.63 17.04 4.22
CA VAL A 34 -15.20 15.90 3.47
C VAL A 34 -14.33 15.59 2.26
N ILE A 35 -13.82 16.63 1.58
CA ILE A 35 -12.91 16.47 0.45
C ILE A 35 -11.58 15.85 0.88
N ASP A 36 -11.04 16.25 2.03
CA ASP A 36 -9.84 15.61 2.61
C ASP A 36 -10.07 14.12 2.88
N GLY A 37 -11.28 13.74 3.32
CA GLY A 37 -11.69 12.33 3.42
C GLY A 37 -11.69 11.61 2.08
N PHE A 38 -12.18 12.26 1.01
CA PHE A 38 -12.13 11.70 -0.35
C PHE A 38 -10.73 11.62 -0.92
N ILE A 39 -9.84 12.56 -0.59
CA ILE A 39 -8.42 12.50 -0.99
C ILE A 39 -7.76 11.28 -0.33
N ALA A 40 -7.97 11.07 0.98
CA ALA A 40 -7.44 9.89 1.67
C ALA A 40 -7.98 8.57 1.09
N ALA A 41 -9.28 8.51 0.79
CA ALA A 41 -9.89 7.36 0.12
C ALA A 41 -9.33 7.13 -1.30
N ALA A 42 -9.08 8.22 -2.04
CA ALA A 42 -8.46 8.17 -3.36
C ALA A 42 -7.01 7.69 -3.32
N GLU A 43 -6.21 8.15 -2.35
CA GLU A 43 -4.84 7.66 -2.12
C GLU A 43 -4.84 6.14 -1.91
N ASN A 44 -5.73 5.64 -1.04
CA ASN A 44 -5.85 4.20 -0.77
C ASN A 44 -6.29 3.42 -2.02
N LYS A 45 -7.30 3.91 -2.74
CA LYS A 45 -7.83 3.23 -3.94
C LYS A 45 -6.79 3.16 -5.07
N VAL A 46 -6.11 4.27 -5.35
CA VAL A 46 -5.03 4.32 -6.36
C VAL A 46 -3.87 3.42 -5.92
N GLY A 47 -3.55 3.40 -4.63
CA GLY A 47 -2.59 2.47 -4.06
C GLY A 47 -2.94 1.01 -4.35
N ILE A 48 -4.19 0.60 -4.12
CA ILE A 48 -4.67 -0.76 -4.43
C ILE A 48 -4.59 -1.04 -5.94
N ASP A 49 -5.05 -0.12 -6.79
CA ASP A 49 -5.12 -0.32 -8.25
C ASP A 49 -3.74 -0.42 -8.92
N LEU A 50 -2.75 0.27 -8.35
CA LEU A 50 -1.35 0.18 -8.77
C LEU A 50 -0.58 -0.88 -7.98
N ASP A 51 -1.21 -1.47 -6.96
CA ASP A 51 -0.60 -2.34 -5.96
C ASP A 51 0.68 -1.68 -5.42
N VAL A 52 0.58 -0.45 -4.91
CA VAL A 52 1.65 0.30 -4.25
C VAL A 52 1.12 1.02 -3.03
N LEU A 53 1.97 1.25 -2.03
CA LEU A 53 1.64 2.06 -0.88
C LEU A 53 1.89 3.55 -1.20
N ILE A 54 0.88 4.38 -0.95
CA ILE A 54 0.97 5.83 -1.12
C ILE A 54 1.37 6.47 0.21
N GLY A 55 2.46 7.23 0.18
CA GLY A 55 3.16 7.68 1.39
C GLY A 55 4.12 6.61 1.91
N VAL A 56 5.29 7.03 2.40
CA VAL A 56 6.25 6.10 3.02
C VAL A 56 5.76 5.79 4.43
N ARG A 57 5.63 4.50 4.74
CA ARG A 57 5.26 4.00 6.07
C ARG A 57 6.21 2.91 6.50
N GLU A 58 6.32 2.72 7.81
CA GLU A 58 6.96 1.53 8.37
C GLU A 58 6.00 0.35 8.31
N VAL A 59 6.50 -0.80 7.90
CA VAL A 59 5.77 -2.06 7.89
C VAL A 59 6.49 -3.03 8.80
N ARG A 60 5.75 -3.55 9.78
CA ARG A 60 6.21 -4.55 10.74
C ARG A 60 5.56 -5.89 10.41
N CYS A 61 6.29 -6.74 9.70
CA CYS A 61 5.93 -8.15 9.53
C CYS A 61 6.40 -8.93 10.77
N VAL A 62 5.59 -8.97 11.83
CA VAL A 62 5.92 -9.57 13.13
C VAL A 62 4.81 -10.51 13.61
N ALA A 63 5.16 -11.49 14.45
CA ALA A 63 4.18 -12.45 14.97
C ALA A 63 3.28 -11.86 16.05
N ASP A 64 3.82 -10.91 16.81
CA ASP A 64 3.12 -10.14 17.83
C ASP A 64 2.71 -8.80 17.22
N GLN A 65 1.48 -8.74 16.72
CA GLN A 65 0.86 -7.48 16.33
C GLN A 65 0.60 -6.77 17.66
N GLY A 66 1.22 -5.60 17.89
CA GLY A 66 1.02 -4.87 19.14
C GLY A 66 -0.46 -4.57 19.42
N ASP A 67 -0.74 -3.87 20.51
CA ASP A 67 -2.11 -3.48 20.82
C ASP A 67 -2.74 -2.75 19.61
N PRO A 68 -3.86 -3.24 19.04
CA PRO A 68 -4.51 -2.60 17.89
C PRO A 68 -4.99 -1.17 18.20
N ASP A 69 -5.06 -0.79 19.48
CA ASP A 69 -5.39 0.57 19.89
C ASP A 69 -4.18 1.55 19.82
N ASP A 70 -2.96 1.04 19.61
CA ASP A 70 -1.70 1.80 19.41
C ASP A 70 -1.32 1.93 17.91
N GLU A 71 -2.31 1.95 17.02
CA GLU A 71 -2.09 2.19 15.59
C GLU A 71 -1.62 3.64 15.33
N GLU A 72 -0.30 3.82 15.35
CA GLU A 72 0.32 5.02 14.77
C GLU A 72 0.02 5.05 13.26
N ASP A 73 -0.52 6.16 12.76
CA ASP A 73 -0.94 6.37 11.35
C ASP A 73 0.15 6.01 10.29
N ASP A 74 1.41 5.94 10.71
CA ASP A 74 2.60 5.70 9.88
C ASP A 74 3.17 4.27 10.01
N VAL A 75 2.55 3.38 10.80
CA VAL A 75 2.99 1.99 11.00
C VAL A 75 1.91 1.01 10.54
N ILE A 76 2.29 0.05 9.69
CA ILE A 76 1.42 -1.05 9.27
C ILE A 76 1.90 -2.34 9.93
N TYR A 77 1.02 -2.97 10.71
CA TYR A 77 1.26 -4.32 11.22
C TYR A 77 0.79 -5.36 10.20
N HIS A 78 1.69 -6.26 9.84
CA HIS A 78 1.39 -7.39 8.97
C HIS A 78 1.80 -8.66 9.70
N PRO A 79 1.07 -9.78 9.55
CA PRO A 79 1.53 -11.07 10.06
C PRO A 79 2.97 -11.37 9.62
N ALA A 80 3.78 -11.98 10.48
CA ALA A 80 5.10 -12.42 10.10
C ALA A 80 5.07 -13.35 8.89
N LEU A 81 6.18 -13.39 8.14
CA LEU A 81 6.21 -14.09 6.87
C LEU A 81 6.42 -15.58 7.08
N ASP A 82 5.35 -16.36 6.89
CA ASP A 82 5.44 -17.81 6.90
C ASP A 82 6.38 -18.30 5.79
N LYS A 83 7.31 -19.18 6.16
CA LYS A 83 8.21 -19.83 5.20
C LYS A 83 8.11 -21.35 5.30
N PRO A 84 8.24 -22.06 4.16
CA PRO A 84 8.32 -23.51 4.17
C PRO A 84 9.60 -23.96 4.84
N ARG A 85 9.58 -25.17 5.41
CA ARG A 85 10.68 -25.75 6.18
C ARG A 85 12.02 -25.78 5.43
N ASN A 86 11.97 -26.08 4.12
CA ASN A 86 13.13 -26.17 3.25
C ASN A 86 13.54 -24.82 2.63
N TRP A 87 12.97 -23.70 3.08
CA TRP A 87 13.28 -22.38 2.52
C TRP A 87 14.75 -21.99 2.74
N PHE A 88 15.33 -22.43 3.85
CA PHE A 88 16.75 -22.28 4.16
C PHE A 88 17.64 -23.39 3.57
N ALA A 89 17.06 -24.41 2.91
CA ALA A 89 17.82 -25.53 2.35
C ALA A 89 18.24 -25.24 0.89
N GLY A 90 19.56 -25.21 0.64
CA GLY A 90 20.16 -25.01 -0.69
C GLY A 90 20.17 -23.55 -1.19
N ASP A 91 20.45 -23.35 -2.48
CA ASP A 91 20.61 -22.03 -3.13
C ASP A 91 19.31 -21.21 -3.24
N ARG A 92 18.20 -21.70 -2.66
CA ARG A 92 16.87 -21.06 -2.71
C ARG A 92 16.67 -19.97 -1.65
N ALA A 93 17.63 -19.79 -0.75
CA ALA A 93 17.68 -18.70 0.24
C ALA A 93 18.01 -17.35 -0.44
N GLY A 94 17.22 -16.98 -1.44
CA GLY A 94 17.60 -15.93 -2.38
C GLY A 94 16.64 -14.77 -2.46
N LEU A 95 15.32 -14.96 -2.38
CA LEU A 95 14.40 -13.86 -2.67
C LEU A 95 13.15 -13.90 -1.78
N ILE A 96 13.01 -12.89 -0.93
CA ILE A 96 11.86 -12.69 -0.04
C ILE A 96 11.01 -11.58 -0.63
N LYS A 97 9.83 -11.94 -1.14
CA LYS A 97 8.81 -10.98 -1.54
C LYS A 97 8.17 -10.35 -0.31
N LEU A 98 7.99 -9.03 -0.36
CA LEU A 98 7.34 -8.26 0.68
C LEU A 98 5.89 -7.94 0.29
N PRO A 99 4.96 -7.88 1.26
CA PRO A 99 3.55 -7.63 0.99
C PRO A 99 3.28 -6.19 0.52
N TYR A 100 4.02 -5.20 1.02
CA TYR A 100 3.86 -3.80 0.64
C TYR A 100 5.06 -3.30 -0.16
N ARG A 101 4.78 -2.48 -1.19
CA ARG A 101 5.76 -1.99 -2.15
C ARG A 101 5.44 -0.55 -2.56
N PRO A 102 6.38 0.21 -3.14
CA PRO A 102 7.79 -0.14 -3.32
C PRO A 102 8.55 -0.15 -1.99
N LEU A 103 9.48 -1.08 -1.84
CA LEU A 103 10.44 -1.11 -0.74
C LEU A 103 11.39 0.09 -0.85
N VAL A 104 11.48 0.87 0.22
CA VAL A 104 12.43 1.98 0.36
C VAL A 104 13.69 1.49 1.06
N LYS A 105 13.54 0.84 2.22
CA LYS A 105 14.66 0.38 3.04
C LYS A 105 14.23 -0.75 3.97
N VAL A 106 15.09 -1.75 4.13
CA VAL A 106 14.93 -2.77 5.18
C VAL A 106 15.60 -2.26 6.46
N LEU A 107 14.86 -2.26 7.57
CA LEU A 107 15.33 -1.77 8.87
C LEU A 107 15.82 -2.89 9.77
N ARG A 108 15.14 -4.04 9.74
CA ARG A 108 15.47 -5.20 10.55
C ARG A 108 14.96 -6.48 9.88
N VAL A 109 15.77 -7.53 9.92
CA VAL A 109 15.33 -8.89 9.58
C VAL A 109 15.74 -9.79 10.73
N THR A 110 14.79 -10.54 11.26
CA THR A 110 15.01 -11.48 12.34
C THR A 110 14.48 -12.85 11.92
N VAL A 111 15.30 -13.88 12.11
CA VAL A 111 14.90 -15.28 11.92
C VAL A 111 14.59 -15.85 13.29
N LYS A 112 13.34 -16.25 13.52
CA LYS A 112 12.92 -16.91 14.75
C LYS A 112 13.07 -18.43 14.58
N PRO A 113 13.92 -19.10 15.38
CA PRO A 113 14.02 -20.55 15.33
C PRO A 113 12.76 -21.19 15.89
N TYR A 114 12.40 -22.38 15.39
CA TYR A 114 11.35 -23.19 15.98
C TYR A 114 11.93 -24.00 17.16
N GLY A 115 11.43 -23.77 18.38
CA GLY A 115 11.84 -24.53 19.57
C GLY A 115 11.80 -23.70 20.87
N PHE A 116 11.48 -24.35 22.00
CA PHE A 116 11.44 -23.70 23.31
C PHE A 116 12.82 -23.15 23.70
N GLY A 117 12.89 -21.84 23.99
CA GLY A 117 14.10 -21.16 24.49
C GLY A 117 15.11 -20.72 23.43
N ALA A 118 14.81 -20.91 22.13
CA ALA A 118 15.70 -20.48 21.07
C ALA A 118 15.70 -18.95 20.91
N GLN A 119 16.90 -18.35 20.93
CA GLN A 119 17.04 -16.91 20.78
C GLN A 119 16.82 -16.48 19.32
N PRO A 120 16.06 -15.41 19.05
CA PRO A 120 15.91 -14.86 17.70
C PRO A 120 17.27 -14.43 17.13
N LEU A 121 17.51 -14.73 15.84
CA LEU A 121 18.73 -14.32 15.16
C LEU A 121 18.47 -13.08 14.30
N SER A 122 19.14 -11.97 14.60
CA SER A 122 19.13 -10.79 13.74
C SER A 122 20.10 -10.94 12.58
N VAL A 123 19.63 -10.62 11.38
CA VAL A 123 20.42 -10.62 10.15
C VAL A 123 21.09 -9.25 9.98
N PRO A 124 22.42 -9.19 9.79
CA PRO A 124 23.12 -7.93 9.51
C PRO A 124 22.61 -7.27 8.21
N LEU A 125 22.37 -5.96 8.24
CA LEU A 125 21.78 -5.24 7.10
C LEU A 125 22.71 -5.16 5.88
N ASP A 126 24.03 -5.24 6.07
CA ASP A 126 25.02 -5.31 4.99
C ASP A 126 24.92 -6.59 4.15
N ARG A 127 24.29 -7.63 4.72
CA ARG A 127 23.96 -8.90 4.06
C ARG A 127 22.64 -8.89 3.33
N ILE A 128 21.94 -7.76 3.27
CA ILE A 128 20.66 -7.64 2.58
C ILE A 128 20.88 -6.90 1.25
N ARG A 129 20.31 -7.43 0.18
CA ARG A 129 20.21 -6.73 -1.10
C ARG A 129 18.74 -6.55 -1.44
N ALA A 130 18.29 -5.30 -1.41
CA ALA A 130 16.91 -4.93 -1.65
C ALA A 130 16.67 -4.59 -3.13
N THR A 131 15.51 -4.96 -3.62
CA THR A 131 14.88 -4.48 -4.86
C THR A 131 13.59 -3.75 -4.48
N LYS A 132 12.90 -3.11 -5.43
CA LYS A 132 11.64 -2.41 -5.13
C LYS A 132 10.52 -3.32 -4.58
N THR A 133 10.59 -4.64 -4.74
CA THR A 133 9.49 -5.56 -4.38
C THR A 133 9.91 -6.71 -3.48
N SER A 134 11.20 -6.88 -3.28
CA SER A 134 11.75 -8.04 -2.59
C SER A 134 13.15 -7.74 -2.08
N PHE A 135 13.65 -8.57 -1.16
CA PHE A 135 15.05 -8.53 -0.78
C PHE A 135 15.66 -9.94 -0.80
N SER A 136 16.97 -9.98 -0.97
CA SER A 136 17.78 -11.18 -0.94
C SER A 136 18.78 -11.14 0.21
N LEU A 137 19.15 -12.32 0.69
CA LEU A 137 20.22 -12.49 1.66
C LEU A 137 21.50 -12.87 0.91
N VAL A 138 22.58 -12.15 1.16
CA VAL A 138 23.89 -12.37 0.51
C VAL A 138 24.78 -13.20 1.41
N PRO A 139 25.33 -14.33 0.93
CA PRO A 139 26.30 -15.14 1.68
C PRO A 139 27.57 -14.35 2.05
N GLY A 140 28.21 -14.71 3.17
CA GLY A 140 29.44 -14.07 3.63
C GLY A 140 30.74 -14.64 3.05
N PRO A 141 31.82 -13.84 2.90
CA PRO A 141 33.09 -14.28 2.33
C PRO A 141 33.87 -15.26 3.21
N GLN A 142 33.64 -15.29 4.52
CA GLN A 142 34.25 -16.28 5.42
C GLN A 142 33.44 -17.58 5.54
N GLY A 143 32.58 -17.88 4.56
CA GLY A 143 31.66 -19.02 4.66
C GLY A 143 30.89 -19.00 5.97
N PHE A 144 30.66 -17.80 6.53
CA PHE A 144 29.98 -17.63 7.80
C PHE A 144 28.62 -18.24 7.56
N ILE A 145 28.48 -19.40 8.16
CA ILE A 145 27.28 -20.16 8.28
C ILE A 145 26.32 -19.19 8.99
N PHE A 146 25.59 -18.36 8.23
CA PHE A 146 24.17 -18.15 8.49
C PHE A 146 23.69 -19.51 8.97
N PRO A 147 23.10 -19.68 10.16
CA PRO A 147 23.04 -21.00 10.77
C PRO A 147 22.40 -21.95 9.72
N LEU A 148 23.25 -22.75 9.11
CA LEU A 148 23.01 -23.60 7.95
C LEU A 148 23.91 -24.84 8.09
N GLY A 149 24.90 -24.78 8.99
CA GLY A 149 25.94 -25.77 9.25
C GLY A 149 26.12 -26.10 10.74
N THR A 150 25.20 -25.68 11.60
CA THR A 150 25.00 -26.18 12.98
C THR A 150 23.49 -26.30 13.19
N PRO A 151 22.98 -27.30 13.95
CA PRO A 151 21.99 -28.31 13.54
C PRO A 151 20.57 -27.81 13.15
N LEU A 152 20.40 -26.77 12.34
CA LEU A 152 19.08 -26.35 11.90
C LEU A 152 18.27 -27.42 11.17
N PRO A 153 18.86 -28.38 10.43
CA PRO A 153 18.10 -29.51 9.92
C PRO A 153 17.34 -30.25 11.03
N SER A 154 17.93 -30.41 12.23
CA SER A 154 17.29 -31.08 13.38
C SER A 154 16.45 -30.16 14.28
N TYR A 155 16.60 -28.83 14.20
CA TYR A 155 15.66 -27.89 14.85
C TYR A 155 14.36 -27.73 14.07
N PHE A 156 14.41 -27.94 12.74
CA PHE A 156 13.23 -27.92 11.89
C PHE A 156 12.56 -29.29 11.73
N THR A 157 13.12 -30.39 12.26
CA THR A 157 12.55 -31.76 12.16
C THR A 157 11.33 -32.03 13.04
N VAL A 158 11.05 -31.21 14.06
CA VAL A 158 9.97 -31.51 15.03
C VAL A 158 8.62 -30.90 14.63
N ALA A 159 8.59 -30.04 13.60
CA ALA A 159 7.35 -29.54 13.03
C ALA A 159 6.86 -30.50 11.94
N ASP A 160 5.88 -31.32 12.28
CA ASP A 160 5.21 -32.21 11.35
C ASP A 160 4.47 -31.37 10.29
N GLY A 161 4.98 -31.39 9.05
CA GLY A 161 4.22 -31.06 7.84
C GLY A 161 4.06 -29.60 7.40
N HIS A 162 3.85 -28.58 8.24
CA HIS A 162 3.15 -27.37 7.74
C HIS A 162 3.71 -26.01 8.23
N ARG A 163 4.70 -25.46 7.51
CA ARG A 163 5.23 -24.07 7.65
C ARG A 163 5.84 -23.74 9.03
N ILE A 164 6.68 -22.71 9.10
CA ILE A 164 7.15 -22.14 10.38
C ILE A 164 6.39 -20.83 10.59
N PRO A 165 5.36 -20.80 11.46
CA PRO A 165 4.60 -19.60 11.76
C PRO A 165 5.54 -18.51 12.27
N GLY A 166 5.57 -17.36 11.59
CA GLY A 166 6.43 -16.24 11.95
C GLY A 166 7.94 -16.54 12.02
N GLY A 167 8.41 -17.53 11.25
CA GLY A 167 9.84 -17.88 11.18
C GLY A 167 10.72 -16.75 10.64
N LEU A 168 10.14 -15.78 9.95
CA LEU A 168 10.81 -14.59 9.45
C LEU A 168 10.03 -13.33 9.83
N GLU A 169 10.66 -12.49 10.63
CA GLU A 169 10.17 -11.16 10.96
C GLU A 169 10.96 -10.11 10.20
N VAL A 170 10.27 -9.15 9.61
CA VAL A 170 10.88 -8.09 8.81
C VAL A 170 10.25 -6.76 9.19
N VAL A 171 11.09 -5.79 9.51
CA VAL A 171 10.69 -4.40 9.66
C VAL A 171 11.33 -3.62 8.51
N TYR A 172 10.52 -2.90 7.74
CA TYR A 172 10.97 -2.17 6.57
C TYR A 172 10.10 -0.94 6.33
N THR A 173 10.64 0.05 5.63
CA THR A 173 9.84 1.17 5.13
C THR A 173 9.46 0.92 3.67
N ALA A 174 8.20 1.11 3.34
CA ALA A 174 7.68 0.99 1.97
C ALA A 174 6.75 2.14 1.62
N GLY A 175 6.57 2.35 0.32
CA GLY A 175 5.66 3.32 -0.25
C GLY A 175 6.35 4.39 -1.08
N LEU A 176 5.54 5.12 -1.85
CA LEU A 176 5.96 6.23 -2.68
C LEU A 176 6.00 7.50 -1.83
N GLY A 177 7.18 8.09 -1.69
CA GLY A 177 7.37 9.35 -0.99
C GLY A 177 7.12 10.56 -1.87
N LYS A 178 7.22 11.76 -1.27
CA LYS A 178 7.09 13.05 -1.99
C LYS A 178 8.06 13.17 -3.18
N ARG A 179 9.26 12.58 -3.09
CA ARG A 179 10.24 12.58 -4.18
C ARG A 179 9.77 11.71 -5.35
N ASP A 180 9.25 10.53 -5.09
CA ASP A 180 8.76 9.61 -6.12
C ASP A 180 7.55 10.21 -6.85
N LEU A 181 6.66 10.90 -6.12
CA LEU A 181 5.49 11.55 -6.72
C LEU A 181 5.85 12.73 -7.62
N LYS A 182 7.00 13.38 -7.40
CA LYS A 182 7.55 14.35 -8.36
C LYS A 182 8.05 13.67 -9.64
N GLN A 183 8.59 12.45 -9.53
CA GLN A 183 9.06 11.68 -10.67
C GLN A 183 7.90 11.04 -11.45
N TYR A 184 6.81 10.69 -10.77
CA TYR A 184 5.61 10.09 -11.35
C TYR A 184 4.39 11.02 -11.18
N PRO A 185 4.35 12.18 -11.87
CA PRO A 185 3.24 13.13 -11.73
C PRO A 185 1.89 12.51 -12.12
N ILE A 186 1.89 11.48 -12.96
CA ILE A 186 0.70 10.72 -13.34
C ILE A 186 -0.03 10.10 -12.15
N ILE A 187 0.70 9.68 -11.11
CA ILE A 187 0.10 9.10 -9.89
C ILE A 187 -0.64 10.18 -9.11
N ARG A 188 -0.06 11.39 -9.01
CA ARG A 188 -0.74 12.55 -8.39
C ARG A 188 -2.04 12.88 -9.14
N THR A 189 -2.00 12.89 -10.47
CA THR A 189 -3.19 13.14 -11.30
C THR A 189 -4.25 12.05 -11.11
N LEU A 190 -3.85 10.78 -10.99
CA LEU A 190 -4.79 9.69 -10.71
C LEU A 190 -5.52 9.89 -9.38
N ILE A 191 -4.80 10.28 -8.33
CA ILE A 191 -5.39 10.56 -7.01
C ILE A 191 -6.37 11.74 -7.11
N LEU A 192 -6.01 12.80 -7.83
CA LEU A 192 -6.90 13.95 -8.07
C LEU A 192 -8.19 13.55 -8.79
N LEU A 193 -8.10 12.77 -9.87
CA LEU A 193 -9.26 12.32 -10.62
C LEU A 193 -10.14 11.38 -9.80
N GLN A 194 -9.55 10.49 -9.00
CA GLN A 194 -10.29 9.59 -8.14
C GLN A 194 -11.01 10.35 -7.01
N ALA A 195 -10.35 11.35 -6.40
CA ALA A 195 -10.99 12.21 -5.41
C ALA A 195 -12.14 13.04 -6.02
N ALA A 196 -11.95 13.55 -7.23
CA ALA A 196 -12.99 14.26 -7.98
C ALA A 196 -14.19 13.35 -8.32
N LEU A 197 -13.95 12.09 -8.69
CA LEU A 197 -15.01 11.10 -8.91
C LEU A 197 -15.83 10.87 -7.64
N LEU A 198 -15.18 10.65 -6.50
CA LEU A 198 -15.87 10.47 -5.20
C LEU A 198 -16.69 11.72 -4.83
N CYS A 199 -16.12 12.91 -5.06
CA CYS A 199 -16.81 14.18 -4.84
C CYS A 199 -18.08 14.30 -5.68
N LEU A 200 -18.01 14.07 -7.00
CA LEU A 200 -19.18 14.16 -7.88
C LEU A 200 -20.22 13.09 -7.58
N GLN A 201 -19.80 11.89 -7.19
CA GLN A 201 -20.72 10.84 -6.75
C GLN A 201 -21.48 11.27 -5.50
N SER A 202 -20.80 11.83 -4.50
CA SER A 202 -21.44 12.35 -3.29
C SER A 202 -22.45 13.46 -3.61
N ILE A 203 -22.08 14.41 -4.47
CA ILE A 203 -22.98 15.49 -4.91
C ILE A 203 -24.19 14.90 -5.66
N ASN A 204 -23.98 13.94 -6.57
CA ASN A 204 -25.06 13.31 -7.33
C ASN A 204 -26.06 12.58 -6.41
N VAL A 205 -25.58 11.94 -5.34
CA VAL A 205 -26.45 11.30 -4.34
C VAL A 205 -27.26 12.34 -3.54
N LYS A 206 -26.62 13.45 -3.12
CA LYS A 206 -27.31 14.55 -2.41
C LYS A 206 -28.36 15.24 -3.30
N ILE A 207 -28.11 15.38 -4.60
CA ILE A 207 -29.08 15.91 -5.58
C ILE A 207 -30.23 14.92 -5.81
N GLY A 208 -29.94 13.62 -5.82
CA GLY A 208 -30.94 12.56 -6.04
C GLY A 208 -31.82 12.22 -4.82
N GLY A 209 -31.66 12.91 -3.68
CA GLY A 209 -32.44 12.65 -2.46
C GLY A 209 -32.08 11.36 -1.71
N GLY A 210 -30.91 10.77 -1.98
CA GLY A 210 -30.45 9.56 -1.30
C GLY A 210 -29.93 9.87 0.11
N VAL A 211 -30.41 9.14 1.12
CA VAL A 211 -29.89 9.18 2.50
C VAL A 211 -28.56 8.44 2.53
N GLN A 212 -27.44 9.13 2.75
CA GLN A 212 -26.19 8.47 3.15
C GLN A 212 -26.10 8.43 4.68
N GLN A 213 -25.96 7.23 5.25
CA GLN A 213 -25.23 7.10 6.52
C GLN A 213 -23.74 7.28 6.18
N GLU A 214 -23.21 8.47 6.46
CA GLU A 214 -21.77 8.78 6.34
C GLU A 214 -21.01 8.01 7.43
N GLN A 215 -20.50 6.82 7.11
CA GLN A 215 -19.39 6.20 7.84
C GLN A 215 -18.25 5.95 6.85
N VAL A 216 -17.38 6.95 6.68
CA VAL A 216 -16.10 6.79 5.98
C VAL A 216 -15.10 6.30 7.03
N ARG A 217 -14.92 4.97 7.12
CA ARG A 217 -13.83 4.39 7.90
C ARG A 217 -12.53 4.42 7.08
N SER A 218 -11.43 4.76 7.74
CA SER A 218 -10.08 4.96 7.18
C SER A 218 -9.46 3.72 6.55
N ASP A 219 -9.98 2.53 6.84
CA ASP A 219 -9.34 1.25 6.50
C ASP A 219 -9.61 0.73 5.08
N GLY A 220 -10.44 1.42 4.30
CA GLY A 220 -10.64 1.09 2.88
C GLY A 220 -11.25 -0.30 2.58
N LEU A 221 -11.58 -1.08 3.62
CA LEU A 221 -12.14 -2.43 3.48
C LEU A 221 -13.67 -2.46 3.31
N ASP A 222 -14.39 -1.42 3.75
CA ASP A 222 -15.86 -1.37 3.68
C ASP A 222 -16.41 -0.13 2.94
N ASN A 223 -15.76 0.29 1.85
CA ASN A 223 -16.37 1.24 0.92
C ASN A 223 -17.34 0.52 -0.04
N GLN A 224 -18.37 -0.16 0.50
CA GLN A 224 -19.55 -0.50 -0.30
C GLN A 224 -20.46 0.73 -0.35
N VAL A 225 -20.12 1.68 -1.23
CA VAL A 225 -21.13 2.59 -1.76
C VAL A 225 -22.04 1.73 -2.62
N ALA A 226 -23.18 1.30 -2.07
CA ALA A 226 -24.23 0.67 -2.84
C ALA A 226 -24.69 1.66 -3.91
N LEU A 227 -24.16 1.47 -5.13
CA LEU A 227 -24.55 2.17 -6.34
C LEU A 227 -26.00 1.81 -6.65
N GLN A 228 -26.97 2.49 -6.03
CA GLN A 228 -28.27 2.57 -6.66
C GLN A 228 -28.06 3.30 -8.00
N LYS A 229 -28.38 2.61 -9.09
CA LYS A 229 -28.53 3.17 -10.43
C LYS A 229 -29.65 4.23 -10.38
N GLY A 230 -29.34 5.39 -9.82
CA GLY A 230 -30.14 6.60 -9.94
C GLY A 230 -30.02 7.12 -11.37
N GLU A 231 -31.16 7.51 -11.92
CA GLU A 231 -31.39 7.98 -13.27
C GLU A 231 -30.41 9.08 -13.72
N MET A 232 -30.34 9.31 -15.04
CA MET A 232 -29.43 10.25 -15.71
C MET A 232 -29.45 11.68 -15.12
N GLY A 233 -28.70 11.90 -14.05
CA GLY A 233 -28.49 13.21 -13.46
C GLY A 233 -27.60 14.09 -14.32
N VAL A 234 -27.65 15.41 -14.08
CA VAL A 234 -26.84 16.46 -14.73
C VAL A 234 -25.32 16.15 -14.66
N LEU A 235 -24.90 15.35 -13.68
CA LEU A 235 -23.51 14.95 -13.46
C LEU A 235 -23.10 13.65 -14.17
N SER A 236 -23.99 12.97 -14.88
CA SER A 236 -23.70 11.70 -15.56
C SER A 236 -22.67 11.82 -16.69
N GLY A 237 -22.66 12.94 -17.42
CA GLY A 237 -21.66 13.25 -18.45
C GLY A 237 -20.26 13.43 -17.85
N PRO A 238 -20.08 14.39 -16.91
CA PRO A 238 -18.81 14.58 -16.20
C PRO A 238 -18.28 13.30 -15.52
N LEU A 239 -19.15 12.53 -14.86
CA LEU A 239 -18.78 11.25 -14.23
C LEU A 239 -18.21 10.25 -15.25
N LYS A 240 -18.85 10.10 -16.42
CA LYS A 240 -18.35 9.21 -17.49
C LYS A 240 -17.01 9.70 -18.04
N ALA A 241 -16.86 11.00 -18.28
CA ALA A 241 -15.63 11.58 -18.81
C ALA A 241 -14.45 11.42 -17.84
N LEU A 242 -14.66 11.67 -16.55
CA LEU A 242 -13.64 11.48 -15.50
C LEU A 242 -13.30 10.00 -15.32
N THR A 243 -14.30 9.11 -15.35
CA THR A 243 -14.05 7.66 -15.23
C THR A 243 -13.22 7.15 -16.41
N ALA A 244 -13.53 7.59 -17.64
CA ALA A 244 -12.73 7.24 -18.82
C ALA A 244 -11.30 7.75 -18.72
N SER A 245 -11.12 9.01 -18.27
CA SER A 245 -9.80 9.62 -18.08
C SER A 245 -8.98 8.91 -17.00
N TYR A 246 -9.60 8.57 -15.86
CA TYR A 246 -8.98 7.78 -14.80
C TYR A 246 -8.50 6.43 -15.32
N ASN A 247 -9.36 5.68 -16.01
CA ASN A 247 -9.01 4.36 -16.54
C ASN A 247 -7.89 4.42 -17.60
N ALA A 248 -7.86 5.44 -18.44
CA ALA A 248 -6.80 5.64 -19.42
C ALA A 248 -5.43 5.92 -18.75
N LEU A 249 -5.42 6.82 -17.76
CA LEU A 249 -4.21 7.12 -16.99
C LEU A 249 -3.77 5.94 -16.13
N LEU A 250 -4.70 5.15 -15.59
CA LEU A 250 -4.39 4.00 -14.75
C LEU A 250 -3.59 2.96 -15.54
N ARG A 251 -4.01 2.65 -16.76
CA ARG A 251 -3.27 1.74 -17.67
C ARG A 251 -1.87 2.26 -17.97
N THR A 252 -1.74 3.57 -18.17
CA THR A 252 -0.45 4.22 -18.46
C THR A 252 0.48 4.15 -17.24
N ALA A 253 -0.04 4.40 -16.04
CA ALA A 253 0.71 4.30 -14.79
C ALA A 253 1.12 2.86 -14.48
N GLN A 254 0.23 1.88 -14.69
CA GLN A 254 0.55 0.46 -14.52
C GLN A 254 1.67 0.02 -15.48
N ALA A 255 1.65 0.48 -16.73
CA ALA A 255 2.72 0.21 -17.70
C ALA A 255 4.04 0.88 -17.28
N ALA A 256 4.02 2.10 -16.75
CA ALA A 256 5.21 2.79 -16.26
C ALA A 256 5.83 2.12 -15.02
N LEU A 257 4.99 1.54 -14.15
CA LEU A 257 5.44 0.83 -12.94
C LEU A 257 5.85 -0.63 -13.21
N SER A 258 5.26 -1.27 -14.22
CA SER A 258 5.47 -2.69 -14.56
C SER A 258 6.39 -2.93 -15.76
N GLY A 259 6.81 -1.87 -16.47
CA GLY A 259 7.68 -1.97 -17.64
C GLY A 259 8.98 -2.73 -17.33
N PRO A 260 9.62 -3.34 -18.35
CA PRO A 260 10.86 -4.07 -18.14
C PRO A 260 11.87 -3.16 -17.42
N VAL A 261 12.65 -3.75 -16.52
CA VAL A 261 13.84 -3.14 -15.92
C VAL A 261 14.88 -2.91 -17.03
N GLY A 262 14.56 -2.03 -17.96
CA GLY A 262 15.45 -1.49 -18.97
C GLY A 262 16.17 -0.34 -18.31
N VAL A 263 17.37 -0.62 -17.81
CA VAL A 263 18.50 0.31 -17.67
C VAL A 263 18.06 1.75 -17.33
N TRP A 264 17.83 2.03 -16.05
CA TRP A 264 17.96 3.39 -15.55
C TRP A 264 19.29 3.49 -14.81
N LEU A 265 20.34 3.68 -15.61
CA LEU A 265 21.59 4.27 -15.15
C LEU A 265 21.31 5.75 -14.89
N GLY A 266 21.57 6.17 -13.65
CA GLY A 266 21.68 7.54 -13.19
C GLY A 266 22.47 7.52 -11.91
#